data_AF-A0A0J8RVK3-F1
#
_entry.id   AF-A0A0J8RVK3-F1
#
_cell.length_a   1.000
_cell.length_b   1.000
_cell.length_c   1.000
_cell.angle_alpha   90.00
_cell.angle_beta   90.00
_cell.angle_gamma   90.00
#
_symmetry.space_group_name_H-M   'P 1'
#
loop_
_entity.id
_entity.type
_entity.pdbx_description
1 polymer ?
#
loop_
_entity_poly.entity_id
_entity_poly.type
_entity_poly.pdbx_seq_one_letter_code
_entity_poly.pdbx_strand_id
1 'polypeptide(L)'
;MTWTGSLLTRLLPLSLAVLSIIFYFSNNFLSVMTSPVSTPYSVPRVSIAATRDVLGTGEPCELEVAVHNDDAQSTMTVLGWNSPLDKMAVILGVYEIRDRETGEVVEMDRIQVSRLLPPPPESLVEIKPKESEKLHVVLKGVNLPPGRTYTIRAEGWWQSVWHLPKEEVISRYLADQSGAISGDFLSNTVEVTQS
;
A
#
# COMPACT_ATOMS: atom_id res chain seq x y z
N MET A 1 -42.18 -37.23 47.03
CA MET A 1 -41.14 -36.23 47.31
C MET A 1 -40.15 -36.29 46.16
N THR A 2 -40.33 -35.45 45.13
CA THR A 2 -39.55 -34.20 44.93
C THR A 2 -38.06 -34.49 44.91
N TRP A 3 -37.29 -34.26 43.84
CA TRP A 3 -37.18 -32.98 43.15
C TRP A 3 -36.31 -33.12 41.88
N THR A 4 -36.61 -32.26 40.91
CA THR A 4 -35.96 -31.93 39.62
C THR A 4 -34.46 -31.68 39.64
N GLY A 5 -33.76 -31.77 38.48
CA GLY A 5 -32.50 -31.04 38.35
C GLY A 5 -31.58 -31.31 37.16
N SER A 6 -32.09 -31.08 35.93
CA SER A 6 -31.36 -30.52 34.77
C SER A 6 -29.80 -30.58 34.77
N LEU A 7 -29.25 -31.46 33.93
CA LEU A 7 -27.84 -31.42 33.49
C LEU A 7 -27.49 -30.19 32.62
N LEU A 8 -28.48 -29.35 32.27
CA LEU A 8 -28.26 -28.13 31.47
C LEU A 8 -27.76 -26.93 32.29
N THR A 9 -27.67 -27.04 33.62
CA THR A 9 -27.39 -25.87 34.50
C THR A 9 -25.92 -25.71 34.92
N ARG A 10 -24.99 -26.48 34.33
CA ARG A 10 -23.54 -26.39 34.65
C ARG A 10 -22.63 -25.95 33.50
N LEU A 11 -23.18 -25.45 32.39
CA LEU A 11 -22.37 -24.90 31.28
C LEU A 11 -22.49 -23.37 31.12
N LEU A 12 -23.44 -22.73 31.80
CA LEU A 12 -23.62 -21.28 31.73
C LEU A 12 -22.57 -20.44 32.48
N PRO A 13 -22.05 -20.80 33.68
CA PRO A 13 -21.13 -19.91 34.40
C PRO A 13 -19.70 -19.89 33.82
N LEU A 14 -19.30 -20.90 33.04
CA LEU A 14 -18.01 -20.90 32.34
C LEU A 14 -18.01 -19.95 31.13
N SER A 15 -19.15 -19.83 30.42
CA SER A 15 -19.26 -18.99 29.22
C SER A 15 -19.13 -17.49 29.52
N LEU A 16 -19.71 -17.02 30.64
CA LEU A 16 -19.60 -15.62 31.06
C LEU A 16 -18.19 -15.25 31.53
N ALA A 17 -17.46 -16.18 32.16
CA ALA A 17 -16.08 -15.93 32.59
C ALA A 17 -15.10 -15.83 31.41
N VAL A 18 -15.30 -16.62 30.36
CA VAL A 18 -14.48 -16.54 29.13
C VAL A 18 -14.82 -15.27 28.34
N LEU A 19 -16.10 -14.90 28.22
CA LEU A 19 -16.53 -13.66 27.58
C LEU A 19 -16.03 -12.42 28.33
N SER A 20 -16.02 -12.41 29.67
CA SER A 20 -15.49 -11.28 30.44
C SER A 20 -13.98 -11.17 30.35
N ILE A 21 -13.23 -12.28 30.27
CA ILE A 21 -11.78 -12.26 29.99
C ILE A 21 -11.52 -11.73 28.57
N ILE A 22 -12.26 -12.19 27.55
CA ILE A 22 -12.13 -11.69 26.17
C ILE A 22 -12.43 -10.19 26.12
N PHE A 23 -13.50 -9.73 26.79
CA PHE A 23 -13.88 -8.31 26.83
C PHE A 23 -12.85 -7.45 27.61
N TYR A 24 -12.22 -8.01 28.65
CA TYR A 24 -11.16 -7.35 29.40
C TYR A 24 -9.85 -7.27 28.58
N PHE A 25 -9.50 -8.31 27.83
CA PHE A 25 -8.35 -8.28 26.92
C PHE A 25 -8.58 -7.35 25.73
N SER A 26 -9.79 -7.29 25.16
CA SER A 26 -10.11 -6.39 24.05
C SER A 26 -10.16 -4.91 24.49
N ASN A 27 -10.63 -4.62 25.71
CA ASN A 27 -10.67 -3.23 26.19
C ASN A 27 -9.33 -2.73 26.76
N ASN A 28 -8.43 -3.61 27.21
CA ASN A 28 -7.07 -3.20 27.61
C ASN A 28 -6.10 -3.10 26.41
N PHE A 29 -6.44 -3.66 25.24
CA PHE A 29 -5.68 -3.42 24.00
C PHE A 29 -5.91 -2.01 23.42
N LEU A 30 -6.94 -1.30 23.88
CA LEU A 30 -7.33 0.03 23.39
C LEU A 30 -6.79 1.20 24.25
N SER A 31 -5.83 0.96 25.16
CA SER A 31 -5.22 2.05 25.96
C SER A 31 -3.70 2.01 26.06
N VAL A 32 -3.01 1.30 25.16
CA VAL A 32 -1.62 1.64 24.87
C VAL A 32 -1.64 2.96 24.10
N MET A 33 -1.35 4.02 24.84
CA MET A 33 -1.19 5.38 24.39
C MET A 33 -0.53 5.43 23.00
N THR A 34 -1.31 5.77 21.97
CA THR A 34 -0.78 6.29 20.72
C THR A 34 -0.31 7.72 20.97
N SER A 35 0.78 7.86 21.72
CA SER A 35 1.68 8.96 21.45
C SER A 35 2.23 8.68 20.04
N PRO A 36 2.15 9.61 19.08
CA PRO A 36 2.94 9.46 17.87
C PRO A 36 4.40 9.41 18.36
N VAL A 37 4.98 8.21 18.39
CA VAL A 37 6.43 8.11 18.28
C VAL A 37 6.72 8.84 16.98
N SER A 38 7.32 10.02 17.10
CA SER A 38 7.95 10.67 15.96
C SER A 38 9.03 9.70 15.51
N THR A 39 8.68 8.77 14.62
CA THR A 39 9.67 7.98 13.92
C THR A 39 10.43 9.02 13.11
N PRO A 40 11.74 9.23 13.36
CA PRO A 40 12.50 10.23 12.60
C PRO A 40 12.57 9.87 11.11
N TYR A 41 12.17 8.64 10.78
CA TYR A 41 12.19 8.05 9.45
C TYR A 41 10.77 8.00 8.89
N SER A 42 10.63 8.52 7.67
CA SER A 42 9.40 8.56 6.87
C SER A 42 9.52 7.66 5.65
N VAL A 43 8.40 7.20 5.11
CA VAL A 43 8.38 6.49 3.84
C VAL A 43 8.25 7.47 2.67
N PRO A 44 8.61 7.09 1.43
CA PRO A 44 8.44 7.95 0.26
C PRO A 44 6.97 8.29 0.03
N ARG A 45 6.70 9.56 -0.32
CA ARG A 45 5.37 10.01 -0.76
C ARG A 45 5.20 9.72 -2.24
N VAL A 46 3.98 9.41 -2.67
CA VAL A 46 3.66 9.21 -4.10
C VAL A 46 2.76 10.35 -4.58
N SER A 47 3.00 10.83 -5.81
CA SER A 47 2.03 11.67 -6.52
C SER A 47 1.85 11.21 -7.96
N ILE A 48 0.67 11.41 -8.50
CA ILE A 48 0.33 11.05 -9.88
C ILE A 48 -0.34 12.23 -10.60
N ALA A 49 -0.19 12.28 -11.90
CA ALA A 49 -0.90 13.18 -12.81
C ALA A 49 -1.30 12.37 -14.05
N ALA A 50 -2.50 12.59 -14.57
CA ALA A 50 -2.86 12.04 -15.88
C ALA A 50 -2.11 12.80 -16.97
N THR A 51 -1.60 12.09 -17.98
CA THR A 51 -0.99 12.74 -19.15
C THR A 51 -2.06 13.46 -19.99
N ARG A 52 -3.32 12.99 -19.92
CA ARG A 52 -4.49 13.61 -20.55
C ARG A 52 -5.70 13.46 -19.65
N ASP A 53 -6.50 14.51 -19.55
CA ASP A 53 -7.75 14.50 -18.78
C ASP A 53 -8.93 13.92 -19.56
N VAL A 54 -8.81 13.84 -20.90
CA VAL A 54 -9.83 13.27 -21.79
C VAL A 54 -9.16 12.27 -22.73
N LEU A 55 -9.71 11.05 -22.75
CA LEU A 55 -9.22 9.90 -23.49
C LEU A 55 -10.15 9.60 -24.69
N GLY A 56 -9.55 9.39 -25.85
CA GLY A 56 -10.26 8.90 -27.05
C GLY A 56 -10.63 7.42 -26.94
N THR A 57 -11.57 6.97 -27.77
CA THR A 57 -11.93 5.54 -27.86
C THR A 57 -10.70 4.69 -28.21
N GLY A 58 -10.32 3.77 -27.31
CA GLY A 58 -9.18 2.87 -27.51
C GLY A 58 -7.81 3.50 -27.21
N GLU A 59 -7.76 4.76 -26.77
CA GLU A 59 -6.52 5.37 -26.29
C GLU A 59 -6.17 4.82 -24.90
N PRO A 60 -4.88 4.52 -24.62
CA PRO A 60 -4.48 4.09 -23.30
C PRO A 60 -4.54 5.24 -22.30
N CYS A 61 -4.91 4.94 -21.06
CA CYS A 61 -4.75 5.88 -19.95
C CYS A 61 -3.28 5.89 -19.51
N GLU A 62 -2.66 7.07 -19.54
CA GLU A 62 -1.25 7.27 -19.19
C GLU A 62 -1.12 8.23 -18.00
N LEU A 63 -0.17 7.92 -17.12
CA LEU A 63 0.11 8.66 -15.89
C LEU A 63 1.58 9.07 -15.82
N GLU A 64 1.81 10.32 -15.42
CA GLU A 64 3.09 10.76 -14.87
C GLU A 64 3.09 10.53 -13.36
N VAL A 65 4.03 9.73 -12.87
CA VAL A 65 4.11 9.33 -11.47
C VAL A 65 5.44 9.78 -10.89
N ALA A 66 5.42 10.25 -9.65
CA ALA A 66 6.61 10.65 -8.92
C ALA A 66 6.62 10.05 -7.50
N VAL A 67 7.74 9.46 -7.13
CA VAL A 67 8.03 8.95 -5.78
C VAL A 67 9.03 9.89 -5.14
N HIS A 68 8.64 10.53 -4.04
CA HIS A 68 9.33 11.66 -3.44
C HIS A 68 10.03 11.24 -2.16
N ASN A 69 11.31 11.60 -2.06
CA ASN A 69 12.00 11.67 -0.79
C ASN A 69 11.83 13.08 -0.20
N ASP A 70 10.87 13.22 0.71
CA ASP A 70 10.60 14.48 1.39
C ASP A 70 11.59 14.76 2.55
N ASP A 71 12.52 13.85 2.86
CA ASP A 71 13.60 14.09 3.84
C ASP A 71 14.58 15.14 3.30
N ALA A 72 15.00 16.04 4.19
CA ALA A 72 15.88 17.15 3.84
C ALA A 72 17.36 16.78 3.81
N GLN A 73 17.77 15.70 4.48
CA GLN A 73 19.17 15.39 4.75
C GLN A 73 19.52 13.94 4.37
N SER A 74 18.57 13.02 4.49
CA SER A 74 18.82 11.58 4.32
C SER A 74 18.47 11.12 2.91
N THR A 75 19.36 10.34 2.31
CA THR A 75 19.04 9.56 1.10
C THR A 75 18.11 8.41 1.50
N MET A 76 17.13 8.10 0.65
CA MET A 76 16.28 6.92 0.80
C MET A 76 16.65 5.88 -0.25
N THR A 77 16.87 4.64 0.16
CA THR A 77 16.90 3.48 -0.74
C THR A 77 15.64 2.67 -0.51
N VAL A 78 14.93 2.33 -1.58
CA VAL A 78 13.61 1.71 -1.53
C VAL A 78 13.64 0.41 -2.31
N LEU A 79 13.09 -0.66 -1.75
CA LEU A 79 12.76 -1.85 -2.54
C LEU A 79 11.52 -1.54 -3.39
N GLY A 80 11.67 -1.47 -4.70
CA GLY A 80 10.61 -1.03 -5.61
C GLY A 80 9.46 -2.03 -5.80
N TRP A 81 9.52 -3.21 -5.19
CA TRP A 81 8.51 -4.26 -5.37
C TRP A 81 7.13 -3.85 -4.86
N ASN A 82 6.07 -4.23 -5.60
CA ASN A 82 4.67 -3.94 -5.27
C ASN A 82 4.38 -2.45 -5.01
N SER A 83 5.11 -1.57 -5.69
CA SER A 83 5.01 -0.12 -5.57
C SER A 83 4.95 0.51 -6.98
N PRO A 84 4.77 1.84 -7.11
CA PRO A 84 4.86 2.50 -8.40
C PRO A 84 6.21 2.33 -9.11
N LEU A 85 7.29 2.03 -8.38
CA LEU A 85 8.62 1.75 -8.93
C LEU A 85 8.73 0.33 -9.53
N ASP A 86 7.70 -0.49 -9.34
CA ASP A 86 7.66 -1.83 -9.91
C ASP A 86 7.27 -1.79 -11.38
N LYS A 87 8.06 -2.45 -12.24
CA LYS A 87 7.72 -2.58 -13.67
C LYS A 87 6.38 -3.29 -13.89
N MET A 88 5.91 -4.06 -12.90
CA MET A 88 4.66 -4.79 -12.92
C MET A 88 3.54 -4.09 -12.13
N ALA A 89 3.75 -2.85 -11.65
CA ALA A 89 2.83 -2.13 -10.75
C ALA A 89 1.35 -2.16 -11.20
N VAL A 90 1.10 -1.96 -12.50
CA VAL A 90 -0.25 -1.96 -13.08
C VAL A 90 -0.97 -3.29 -12.86
N ILE A 91 -0.35 -4.40 -13.23
CA ILE A 91 -0.93 -5.76 -13.13
C ILE A 91 -0.84 -6.35 -11.71
N LEU A 92 -0.09 -5.69 -10.81
CA LEU A 92 -0.06 -6.00 -9.38
C LEU A 92 -1.16 -5.24 -8.61
N GLY A 93 -1.90 -4.35 -9.27
CA GLY A 93 -3.01 -3.61 -8.67
C GLY A 93 -2.57 -2.42 -7.80
N VAL A 94 -1.39 -1.85 -8.05
CA VAL A 94 -0.92 -0.62 -7.36
C VAL A 94 -1.80 0.59 -7.68
N TYR A 95 -2.42 0.60 -8.86
CA TYR A 95 -3.31 1.68 -9.30
C TYR A 95 -4.76 1.21 -9.17
N GLU A 96 -5.50 1.87 -8.29
CA GLU A 96 -6.94 1.71 -8.17
C GLU A 96 -7.63 2.70 -9.10
N ILE A 97 -8.61 2.20 -9.87
CA ILE A 97 -9.44 3.00 -10.76
C ILE A 97 -10.89 2.82 -10.32
N ARG A 98 -11.62 3.92 -10.14
CA ARG A 98 -13.04 3.90 -9.81
C ARG A 98 -13.84 4.75 -10.77
N ASP A 99 -14.98 4.23 -11.19
CA ASP A 99 -16.01 5.00 -11.88
C ASP A 99 -16.53 6.08 -10.91
N ARG A 100 -16.47 7.35 -11.33
CA ARG A 100 -16.72 8.50 -10.45
C ARG A 100 -18.19 8.60 -10.08
N GLU A 101 -19.07 8.23 -10.99
CA GLU A 101 -20.51 8.34 -10.83
C GLU A 101 -21.06 7.24 -9.91
N THR A 102 -20.54 6.03 -10.02
CA THR A 102 -21.00 4.85 -9.26
C THR A 102 -20.15 4.53 -8.03
N GLY A 103 -18.88 4.97 -8.02
CA GLY A 103 -17.89 4.61 -7.00
C GLY A 103 -17.34 3.17 -7.13
N GLU A 104 -17.80 2.42 -8.13
CA GLU A 104 -17.40 1.04 -8.38
C GLU A 104 -15.95 0.98 -8.86
N VAL A 105 -15.20 -0.02 -8.37
CA VAL A 105 -13.83 -0.29 -8.82
C VAL A 105 -13.91 -0.86 -10.24
N VAL A 106 -13.10 -0.30 -11.15
CA VAL A 106 -12.91 -0.89 -12.48
C VAL A 106 -12.07 -2.15 -12.31
N GLU A 107 -12.67 -3.30 -12.61
CA GLU A 107 -11.99 -4.59 -12.54
C GLU A 107 -10.82 -4.64 -13.52
N MET A 108 -9.68 -5.14 -13.02
CA MET A 108 -8.45 -5.36 -13.77
C MET A 108 -7.91 -6.73 -13.43
N ASP A 109 -7.42 -7.45 -14.43
CA ASP A 109 -6.75 -8.73 -14.19
C ASP A 109 -5.47 -8.49 -13.38
N ARG A 110 -5.46 -9.02 -12.15
CA ARG A 110 -4.33 -8.95 -11.24
C ARG A 110 -3.63 -10.28 -11.16
N ILE A 111 -2.32 -10.23 -11.00
CA ILE A 111 -1.51 -11.42 -10.73
C ILE A 111 -0.86 -11.34 -9.36
N GLN A 112 -0.51 -12.50 -8.83
CA GLN A 112 0.35 -12.61 -7.66
C GLN A 112 1.73 -13.08 -8.11
N VAL A 113 2.77 -12.40 -7.65
CA VAL A 113 4.16 -12.70 -8.00
C VAL A 113 4.92 -13.12 -6.75
N SER A 114 5.47 -14.34 -6.77
CA SER A 114 6.44 -14.78 -5.77
C SER A 114 7.83 -14.30 -6.16
N ARG A 115 8.56 -13.66 -5.24
CA ARG A 115 9.89 -13.10 -5.49
C ARG A 115 10.94 -13.81 -4.65
N LEU A 116 12.10 -14.05 -5.25
CA LEU A 116 13.23 -14.71 -4.60
C LEU A 116 13.94 -13.74 -3.66
N LEU A 117 14.34 -14.22 -2.47
CA LEU A 117 15.14 -13.47 -1.51
C LEU A 117 16.60 -13.95 -1.48
N PRO A 118 17.58 -13.04 -1.25
CA PRO A 118 17.40 -11.60 -1.13
C PRO A 118 17.01 -10.94 -2.47
N PRO A 119 16.37 -9.75 -2.46
CA PRO A 119 16.10 -9.01 -3.67
C PRO A 119 17.40 -8.70 -4.41
N PRO A 120 17.40 -8.69 -5.75
CA PRO A 120 18.60 -8.34 -6.48
C PRO A 120 18.82 -6.82 -6.43
N PRO A 121 20.08 -6.31 -6.46
CA PRO A 121 20.39 -4.90 -6.28
C PRO A 121 19.67 -3.93 -7.23
N GLU A 122 19.33 -4.36 -8.44
CA GLU A 122 18.58 -3.60 -9.43
C GLU A 122 17.10 -3.36 -9.03
N SER A 123 16.57 -4.13 -8.08
CA SER A 123 15.24 -3.89 -7.51
C SER A 123 15.21 -2.76 -6.48
N LEU A 124 16.38 -2.25 -6.09
CA LEU A 124 16.51 -1.10 -5.20
C LEU A 124 16.59 0.19 -6.00
N VAL A 125 15.89 1.22 -5.54
CA VAL A 125 15.93 2.57 -6.11
C VAL A 125 16.45 3.54 -5.04
N GLU A 126 17.46 4.33 -5.39
CA GLU A 126 17.99 5.38 -4.52
C GLU A 126 17.33 6.71 -4.88
N ILE A 127 16.85 7.45 -3.88
CA ILE A 127 16.23 8.77 -4.02
C ILE A 127 16.94 9.71 -3.05
N LYS A 128 17.66 10.68 -3.58
CA LYS A 128 18.44 11.65 -2.79
C LYS A 128 17.53 12.58 -1.98
N PRO A 129 18.08 13.29 -0.98
CA PRO A 129 17.30 14.24 -0.18
C PRO A 129 16.60 15.27 -1.07
N LYS A 130 15.31 15.50 -0.82
CA LYS A 130 14.45 16.42 -1.60
C LYS A 130 14.36 16.13 -3.10
N GLU A 131 14.74 14.94 -3.54
CA GLU A 131 14.57 14.51 -4.93
C GLU A 131 13.38 13.55 -5.09
N SER A 132 13.03 13.31 -6.35
CA SER A 132 11.96 12.40 -6.72
C SER A 132 12.39 11.52 -7.88
N GLU A 133 12.03 10.25 -7.82
CA GLU A 133 12.08 9.36 -8.99
C GLU A 133 10.80 9.50 -9.79
N LYS A 134 10.93 9.78 -11.09
CA LYS A 134 9.79 10.02 -12.00
C LYS A 134 9.67 8.89 -13.01
N LEU A 135 8.44 8.47 -13.26
CA LEU A 135 8.10 7.38 -14.17
C LEU A 135 6.83 7.68 -14.94
N HIS A 136 6.86 7.31 -16.22
CA HIS A 136 5.70 7.33 -17.09
C HIS A 136 5.05 5.94 -17.11
N VAL A 137 3.76 5.87 -16.80
CA VAL A 137 3.02 4.62 -16.64
C VAL A 137 1.86 4.57 -17.61
N VAL A 138 1.79 3.48 -18.35
CA VAL A 138 0.67 3.17 -19.23
C VAL A 138 -0.21 2.13 -18.55
N LEU A 139 -1.46 2.47 -18.24
CA LEU A 139 -2.44 1.57 -17.63
C LEU A 139 -3.00 0.59 -18.66
N LYS A 140 -2.13 -0.35 -19.09
CA LYS A 140 -2.48 -1.38 -20.08
C LYS A 140 -3.50 -2.36 -19.51
N GLY A 141 -4.40 -2.83 -20.36
CA GLY A 141 -5.41 -3.84 -20.00
C GLY A 141 -6.62 -3.29 -19.24
N VAL A 142 -6.72 -1.96 -19.09
CA VAL A 142 -7.90 -1.30 -18.54
C VAL A 142 -8.92 -1.05 -19.64
N ASN A 143 -10.15 -1.51 -19.44
CA ASN A 143 -11.27 -1.15 -20.30
C ASN A 143 -12.14 -0.11 -19.58
N LEU A 144 -12.10 1.13 -20.07
CA LEU A 144 -12.91 2.24 -19.57
C LEU A 144 -14.10 2.45 -20.52
N PRO A 145 -15.34 2.13 -20.11
CA PRO A 145 -16.53 2.48 -20.87
C PRO A 145 -16.59 3.97 -21.26
N PRO A 146 -17.01 4.30 -22.50
CA PRO A 146 -17.11 5.68 -22.95
C PRO A 146 -18.24 6.46 -22.28
N GLY A 147 -18.10 7.79 -22.27
CA GLY A 147 -19.05 8.72 -21.68
C GLY A 147 -19.04 8.77 -20.15
N ARG A 148 -17.94 8.35 -19.52
CA ARG A 148 -17.82 8.27 -18.05
C ARG A 148 -16.55 8.94 -17.55
N THR A 149 -16.56 9.33 -16.28
CA THR A 149 -15.40 9.88 -15.59
C THR A 149 -14.86 8.86 -14.61
N TYR A 150 -13.54 8.73 -14.55
CA TYR A 150 -12.85 7.80 -13.67
C TYR A 150 -11.91 8.55 -12.75
N THR A 151 -11.84 8.09 -11.50
CA THR A 151 -10.83 8.53 -10.54
C THR A 151 -9.74 7.47 -10.46
N ILE A 152 -8.49 7.90 -10.43
CA ILE A 152 -7.33 7.01 -10.36
C ILE A 152 -6.48 7.43 -9.16
N ARG A 153 -5.96 6.46 -8.41
CA ARG A 153 -5.03 6.67 -7.29
C ARG A 153 -4.05 5.51 -7.20
N ALA A 154 -2.81 5.80 -6.83
CA ALA A 154 -1.84 4.77 -6.46
C ALA A 154 -1.89 4.53 -4.94
N GLU A 155 -1.96 3.26 -4.54
CA GLU A 155 -2.01 2.86 -3.13
C GLU A 155 -1.28 1.53 -2.92
N GLY A 156 -0.78 1.33 -1.71
CA GLY A 156 -0.08 0.10 -1.36
C GLY A 156 0.81 0.26 -0.15
N TRP A 157 1.79 -0.63 -0.06
CA TRP A 157 2.69 -0.76 1.09
C TRP A 157 4.14 -0.81 0.63
N TRP A 158 4.97 0.07 1.16
CA TRP A 158 6.41 -0.02 1.02
C TRP A 158 6.96 -1.17 1.85
N GLN A 159 7.45 -2.21 1.18
CA GLN A 159 8.00 -3.37 1.88
C GLN A 159 9.27 -3.02 2.66
N SER A 160 10.21 -2.31 2.04
CA SER A 160 11.49 -1.96 2.67
C SER A 160 11.99 -0.60 2.19
N VAL A 161 12.23 0.29 3.16
CA VAL A 161 12.83 1.62 2.96
C VAL A 161 13.98 1.77 3.94
N TRP A 162 15.17 2.09 3.43
CA TRP A 162 16.34 2.41 4.22
C TRP A 162 16.67 3.90 4.06
N HIS A 163 16.98 4.59 5.15
CA HIS A 163 17.48 5.97 5.10
C HIS A 163 19.00 5.98 4.93
N LEU A 164 19.48 5.27 3.91
CA LEU A 164 20.89 5.07 3.60
C LEU A 164 21.10 5.06 2.08
N PRO A 165 22.31 5.39 1.59
CA PRO A 165 22.68 5.18 0.20
C PRO A 165 22.58 3.70 -0.21
N LYS A 166 22.26 3.46 -1.47
CA LYS A 166 22.00 2.12 -2.02
C LYS A 166 23.22 1.21 -1.93
N GLU A 167 24.42 1.74 -2.09
CA GLU A 167 25.66 0.98 -1.93
C GLU A 167 25.83 0.42 -0.51
N GLU A 168 25.49 1.22 0.51
CA GLU A 168 25.52 0.78 1.90
C GLU A 168 24.45 -0.27 2.18
N VAL A 169 23.24 -0.10 1.63
CA VAL A 169 22.17 -1.10 1.72
C VAL A 169 22.60 -2.43 1.13
N ILE A 170 23.15 -2.43 -0.09
CA ILE A 170 23.60 -3.65 -0.78
C ILE A 170 24.66 -4.38 0.05
N SER A 171 25.65 -3.64 0.56
CA SER A 171 26.80 -4.23 1.24
C SER A 171 26.49 -4.77 2.64
N ARG A 172 25.52 -4.19 3.34
CA ARG A 172 25.31 -4.46 4.78
C ARG A 172 23.94 -5.00 5.15
N TYR A 173 22.89 -4.62 4.42
CA TYR A 173 21.51 -4.76 4.88
C TYR A 173 20.62 -5.57 3.93
N LEU A 174 20.97 -5.71 2.65
CA LEU A 174 20.10 -6.33 1.65
C LEU A 174 19.86 -7.83 1.89
N ALA A 175 20.85 -8.53 2.45
CA ALA A 175 20.79 -9.97 2.65
C ALA A 175 19.72 -10.39 3.67
N ASP A 176 19.56 -9.63 4.76
CA ASP A 176 18.62 -9.92 5.84
C ASP A 176 17.50 -8.86 5.96
N GLN A 177 17.53 -7.85 5.12
CA GLN A 177 16.64 -6.68 5.12
C GLN A 177 16.61 -5.89 6.42
N SER A 178 17.64 -6.02 7.26
CA SER A 178 17.71 -5.32 8.54
C SER A 178 17.82 -3.80 8.36
N GLY A 179 17.36 -3.05 9.37
CA GLY A 179 17.38 -1.58 9.35
C GLY A 179 16.37 -0.93 8.39
N ALA A 180 15.59 -1.71 7.64
CA ALA A 180 14.49 -1.18 6.84
C ALA A 180 13.30 -0.79 7.72
N ILE A 181 12.60 0.26 7.32
CA ILE A 181 11.22 0.52 7.74
C ILE A 181 10.25 0.15 6.64
N SER A 182 8.97 0.07 7.00
CA SER A 182 7.87 -0.22 6.09
C SER A 182 6.70 0.73 6.39
N GLY A 183 5.80 0.91 5.44
CA GLY A 183 4.61 1.72 5.68
C GLY A 183 3.73 1.88 4.45
N ASP A 184 2.48 2.29 4.69
CA ASP A 184 1.52 2.56 3.63
C ASP A 184 1.94 3.77 2.78
N PHE A 185 1.51 3.76 1.52
CA PHE A 185 1.49 4.96 0.69
C PHE A 185 0.12 5.14 0.05
N LEU A 186 -0.21 6.41 -0.15
CA LEU A 186 -1.40 6.85 -0.83
C LEU A 186 -1.05 8.08 -1.66
N SER A 187 -1.32 8.05 -2.96
CA SER A 187 -1.14 9.23 -3.81
C SER A 187 -2.33 10.18 -3.72
N ASN A 188 -2.19 11.35 -4.34
CA ASN A 188 -3.36 12.14 -4.74
C ASN A 188 -4.24 11.36 -5.73
N THR A 189 -5.49 11.78 -5.86
CA THR A 189 -6.43 11.28 -6.88
C THR A 189 -6.35 12.14 -8.13
N VAL A 190 -6.45 11.52 -9.30
CA VAL A 190 -6.61 12.21 -10.60
C VAL A 190 -7.91 11.78 -11.27
N GLU A 191 -8.49 12.66 -12.08
CA GLU A 191 -9.71 12.40 -12.83
C GLU A 191 -9.39 12.29 -14.33
N VAL A 192 -9.98 11.30 -15.00
CA VAL A 192 -9.90 11.14 -16.46
C VAL A 192 -11.28 10.85 -17.03
N THR A 193 -11.61 11.45 -18.17
CA THR A 193 -12.90 11.24 -18.85
C THR A 193 -12.70 10.42 -20.12
N GLN A 194 -13.45 9.33 -20.27
CA GLN A 194 -13.50 8.60 -21.53
C GLN A 194 -14.55 9.24 -22.44
N SER A 195 -14.11 9.73 -23.62
CA SER A 195 -15.01 10.32 -24.63
C SER A 195 -15.85 9.29 -25.39
#